data_AF-A0A838DMA6-F1
#
_entry.id   AF-A0A838DMA6-F1
#
_cell.length_a   1.000
_cell.length_b   1.000
_cell.length_c   1.000
_cell.angle_alpha   90.00
_cell.angle_beta   90.00
_cell.angle_gamma   90.00
#
_symmetry.space_group_name_H-M   'P 1'
#
loop_
_entity.id
_entity.type
_entity.pdbx_description
1 polymer ?
#
loop_
_entity_poly.entity_id
_entity_poly.type
_entity_poly.pdbx_seq_one_letter_code
_entity_poly.pdbx_strand_id
1 'polypeptide(L)'
;MLSLQEWERRLNEKIAYVELLGEIPLTDKEVSELGTAIAWLVKRNVPAVAVQLLARDYPACLAVYLVHKGIASYEGGDYWSGISKETGLTTAPIYGRLGQAFERFVNQRGLPTFSGLNGLRYVAPILLHGGIPDYSLGDFFTSFLQRALAHGGSAQADAQDLINEWLYNVAPSVSVDKPIRRFLEHGGNFALSFVVRCLEMAANYEEHGHLATSEESGLSPRLLASYQAWRAERQQERARRQPGLRLARPVILLDPWGDGPLLDLPAQSLPHTMHIDDGRWIIHKLRSGVQQEAAALALSSRWGEAGWEIAPRQWELPSPGSYSVALVLGESVLRTWYVQSEPAPVLAFDAESGELLPSRETLPARRLWLLCERKQSIQAPGGQRQEVVEQFAENWACFRVECWDLSAAERV
;
A
#
# COMPACT_ATOMS: atom_id res chain seq x y z
N MET A 1 -22.92 -1.00 34.38
CA MET A 1 -22.74 -0.12 33.22
C MET A 1 -22.62 1.29 33.74
N LEU A 2 -21.52 1.99 33.44
CA LEU A 2 -21.32 3.36 33.90
C LEU A 2 -22.29 4.32 33.19
N SER A 3 -22.79 5.31 33.92
CA SER A 3 -23.53 6.44 33.36
C SER A 3 -22.60 7.37 32.57
N LEU A 4 -23.18 8.18 31.66
CA LEU A 4 -22.40 9.19 30.93
C LEU A 4 -21.67 10.17 31.85
N GLN A 5 -22.24 10.49 33.02
CA GLN A 5 -21.61 11.39 33.97
C GLN A 5 -20.40 10.76 34.67
N GLU A 6 -20.46 9.46 34.97
CA GLU A 6 -19.31 8.73 35.51
C GLU A 6 -18.21 8.57 34.46
N TRP A 7 -18.57 8.29 33.21
CA TRP A 7 -17.64 8.28 32.08
C TRP A 7 -16.97 9.63 31.89
N GLU A 8 -17.74 10.71 31.88
CA GLU A 8 -17.24 12.07 31.66
C GLU A 8 -16.21 12.44 32.73
N ARG A 9 -16.50 12.17 34.01
CA ARG A 9 -15.54 12.40 35.09
C ARG A 9 -14.27 11.58 34.90
N ARG A 10 -14.41 10.27 34.67
CA ARG A 10 -13.27 9.34 34.51
C ARG A 10 -12.37 9.73 33.33
N LEU A 11 -12.96 10.12 32.21
CA LEU A 11 -12.20 10.50 31.01
C LEU A 11 -11.48 11.83 31.22
N ASN A 12 -12.12 12.82 31.84
CA ASN A 12 -11.48 14.10 32.12
C ASN A 12 -10.26 13.96 33.03
N GLU A 13 -10.28 13.04 34.01
CA GLU A 13 -9.10 12.74 34.83
C GLU A 13 -7.94 12.18 34.00
N LYS A 14 -8.22 11.31 33.02
CA LYS A 14 -7.20 10.71 32.15
C LYS A 14 -6.65 11.68 31.10
N ILE A 15 -7.50 12.55 30.55
CA ILE A 15 -7.13 13.51 29.50
C ILE A 15 -5.99 14.43 29.94
N ALA A 16 -5.87 14.73 31.24
CA ALA A 16 -4.80 15.57 31.77
C ALA A 16 -3.39 14.97 31.62
N TYR A 17 -3.28 13.66 31.32
CA TYR A 17 -2.02 12.91 31.25
C TYR A 17 -1.69 12.38 29.86
N VAL A 18 -2.46 12.77 28.84
CA VAL A 18 -2.25 12.34 27.46
C VAL A 18 -2.13 13.54 26.54
N GLU A 19 -1.36 13.39 25.48
CA GLU A 19 -1.22 14.43 24.47
C GLU A 19 -2.18 14.20 23.31
N LEU A 20 -2.50 12.93 23.02
CA LEU A 20 -3.51 12.51 22.05
C LEU A 20 -4.60 11.69 22.73
N LEU A 21 -5.86 11.93 22.34
CA LEU A 21 -7.00 11.25 22.97
C LEU A 21 -6.98 9.72 22.78
N GLY A 22 -6.33 9.22 21.73
CA GLY A 22 -6.19 7.79 21.48
C GLY A 22 -5.20 7.07 22.40
N GLU A 23 -4.40 7.81 23.18
CA GLU A 23 -3.48 7.23 24.19
C GLU A 23 -4.22 6.78 25.45
N ILE A 24 -5.48 7.20 25.62
CA ILE A 24 -6.30 6.79 26.75
C ILE A 24 -6.54 5.28 26.64
N PRO A 25 -6.07 4.46 27.60
CA PRO A 25 -6.25 3.02 27.52
C PRO A 25 -7.71 2.68 27.81
N LEU A 26 -8.48 2.43 26.75
CA LEU A 26 -9.82 1.87 26.79
C LEU A 26 -9.82 0.54 26.04
N THR A 27 -10.42 -0.47 26.65
CA THR A 27 -10.69 -1.75 26.00
C THR A 27 -11.87 -1.62 25.02
N ASP A 28 -11.97 -2.52 24.03
CA ASP A 28 -13.12 -2.56 23.11
C ASP A 28 -14.46 -2.65 23.83
N LYS A 29 -14.49 -3.38 24.95
CA LYS A 29 -15.65 -3.48 25.83
C LYS A 29 -16.02 -2.12 26.41
N GLU A 30 -15.05 -1.36 26.93
CA GLU A 30 -15.27 -0.03 27.47
C GLU A 30 -15.72 0.97 26.39
N VAL A 31 -15.15 0.91 25.19
CA VAL A 31 -15.57 1.72 24.04
C VAL A 31 -17.02 1.41 23.67
N SER A 32 -17.41 0.13 23.66
CA SER A 32 -18.78 -0.29 23.39
C SER A 32 -19.77 0.09 24.52
N GLU A 33 -19.34 0.01 25.78
CA GLU A 33 -20.14 0.48 26.92
C GLU A 33 -20.39 2.00 26.83
N LEU A 34 -19.37 2.77 26.46
CA LEU A 34 -19.47 4.21 26.21
C LEU A 34 -20.40 4.51 25.03
N GLY A 35 -20.24 3.80 23.90
CA GLY A 35 -21.10 3.90 22.73
C GLY A 35 -22.56 3.60 23.04
N THR A 36 -22.81 2.57 23.86
CA THR A 36 -24.15 2.22 24.31
C THR A 36 -24.74 3.28 25.24
N ALA A 37 -23.94 3.88 26.14
CA ALA A 37 -24.38 4.99 26.98
C ALA A 37 -24.78 6.22 26.13
N ILE A 38 -24.01 6.53 25.08
CA ILE A 38 -24.35 7.55 24.08
C ILE A 38 -25.65 7.19 23.36
N ALA A 39 -25.79 5.94 22.90
CA ALA A 39 -26.99 5.46 22.22
C ALA A 39 -28.26 5.59 23.10
N TRP A 40 -28.14 5.34 24.41
CA TRP A 40 -29.24 5.56 25.36
C TRP A 40 -29.68 7.02 25.44
N LEU A 41 -28.73 7.96 25.44
CA LEU A 41 -29.04 9.39 25.39
C LEU A 41 -29.73 9.75 24.07
N VAL A 42 -29.25 9.22 22.95
CA VAL A 42 -29.83 9.45 21.62
C VAL A 42 -31.25 8.89 21.54
N LYS A 43 -31.52 7.68 22.05
CA LYS A 43 -32.88 7.08 22.04
C LYS A 43 -33.92 7.88 22.83
N ARG A 44 -33.50 8.61 23.86
CA ARG A 44 -34.39 9.39 24.74
C ARG A 44 -34.63 10.82 24.23
N ASN A 45 -33.97 11.23 23.16
CA ASN A 45 -34.00 12.60 22.66
C ASN A 45 -34.09 12.62 21.13
N VAL A 46 -34.46 13.75 20.56
CA VAL A 46 -34.25 13.97 19.12
C VAL A 46 -32.72 14.03 18.88
N PRO A 47 -32.17 13.42 17.81
CA PRO A 47 -30.71 13.34 17.60
C PRO A 47 -29.99 14.70 17.66
N ALA A 48 -30.61 15.76 17.14
CA ALA A 48 -30.07 17.12 17.23
C ALA A 48 -29.88 17.60 18.67
N VAL A 49 -30.83 17.30 19.56
CA VAL A 49 -30.78 17.64 21.00
C VAL A 49 -29.76 16.75 21.70
N ALA A 50 -29.72 15.45 21.38
CA ALA A 50 -28.73 14.54 21.94
C ALA A 50 -27.29 15.01 21.67
N VAL A 51 -26.99 15.45 20.44
CA VAL A 51 -25.66 15.99 20.11
C VAL A 51 -25.36 17.28 20.86
N GLN A 52 -26.35 18.16 21.08
CA GLN A 52 -26.16 19.37 21.90
C GLN A 52 -25.84 19.01 23.35
N LEU A 53 -26.53 18.02 23.93
CA LEU A 53 -26.27 17.54 25.28
C LEU A 53 -24.88 16.89 25.38
N LEU A 54 -24.49 16.05 24.43
CA LEU A 54 -23.14 15.48 24.38
C LEU A 54 -22.07 16.57 24.30
N ALA A 55 -22.25 17.54 23.41
CA ALA A 55 -21.26 18.61 23.22
C ALA A 55 -21.14 19.57 24.41
N ARG A 56 -22.18 19.70 25.24
CA ARG A 56 -22.21 20.62 26.38
C ARG A 56 -21.87 19.94 27.70
N ASP A 57 -22.51 18.81 27.96
CA ASP A 57 -22.51 18.15 29.27
C ASP A 57 -21.56 16.94 29.32
N TYR A 58 -21.28 16.32 28.16
CA TYR A 58 -20.43 15.12 28.06
C TYR A 58 -19.36 15.21 26.94
N PRO A 59 -18.60 16.32 26.85
CA PRO A 59 -17.72 16.55 25.72
C PRO A 59 -16.50 15.60 25.70
N ALA A 60 -15.99 15.16 26.85
CA ALA A 60 -14.91 14.17 26.90
C ALA A 60 -15.40 12.79 26.43
N CYS A 61 -16.60 12.36 26.86
CA CYS A 61 -17.23 11.14 26.38
C CYS A 61 -17.34 11.14 24.86
N LEU A 62 -17.84 12.25 24.29
CA LEU A 62 -18.00 12.38 22.85
C LEU A 62 -16.65 12.32 22.14
N ALA A 63 -15.67 13.11 22.58
CA ALA A 63 -14.39 13.22 21.88
C ALA A 63 -13.59 11.92 21.92
N VAL A 64 -13.50 11.28 23.10
CA VAL A 64 -12.79 10.01 23.26
C VAL A 64 -13.50 8.90 22.49
N TYR A 65 -14.84 8.83 22.53
CA TYR A 65 -15.59 7.85 21.75
C TYR A 65 -15.32 7.99 20.24
N LEU A 66 -15.37 9.21 19.70
CA LEU A 66 -15.12 9.46 18.27
C LEU A 66 -13.69 9.02 17.84
N VAL A 67 -12.69 9.25 18.69
CA VAL A 67 -11.30 8.86 18.42
C VAL A 67 -11.15 7.34 18.46
N HIS A 68 -11.63 6.68 19.53
CA HIS A 68 -11.54 5.23 19.64
C HIS A 68 -12.35 4.49 18.56
N LYS A 69 -13.48 5.03 18.12
CA LYS A 69 -14.19 4.50 16.94
C LYS A 69 -13.41 4.70 15.66
N GLY A 70 -12.67 5.80 15.52
CA GLY A 70 -11.74 6.00 14.40
C GLY A 70 -10.60 4.99 14.37
N ILE A 71 -10.07 4.63 15.55
CA ILE A 71 -9.04 3.59 15.67
C ILE A 71 -9.58 2.24 15.22
N ALA A 72 -10.72 1.81 15.77
CA ALA A 72 -11.20 0.43 15.66
C ALA A 72 -12.13 0.17 14.47
N SER A 73 -12.78 1.19 13.90
CA SER A 73 -13.86 1.01 12.91
C SER A 73 -13.68 1.83 11.63
N TYR A 74 -12.55 2.52 11.45
CA TYR A 74 -12.24 3.16 10.17
C TYR A 74 -11.87 2.11 9.13
N GLU A 75 -12.47 2.18 7.94
CA GLU A 75 -12.18 1.26 6.84
C GLU A 75 -12.29 1.99 5.49
N GLY A 76 -11.19 2.08 4.74
CA GLY A 76 -11.22 2.54 3.34
C GLY A 76 -11.81 3.93 3.09
N GLY A 77 -11.84 4.82 4.09
CA GLY A 77 -12.47 6.13 4.02
C GLY A 77 -13.89 6.20 4.59
N ASP A 78 -14.48 5.06 4.97
CA ASP A 78 -15.66 5.02 5.81
C ASP A 78 -15.28 5.21 7.28
N TYR A 79 -15.94 6.17 7.93
CA TYR A 79 -15.73 6.53 9.34
C TYR A 79 -17.06 6.59 10.09
N TRP A 80 -18.08 7.19 9.47
CA TRP A 80 -19.35 7.49 10.15
C TRP A 80 -20.28 6.28 10.26
N SER A 81 -20.18 5.27 9.39
CA SER A 81 -21.12 4.14 9.39
C SER A 81 -21.10 3.35 10.69
N GLY A 82 -19.91 3.08 11.24
CA GLY A 82 -19.74 2.37 12.51
C GLY A 82 -20.38 3.13 13.69
N ILE A 83 -20.16 4.45 13.75
CA ILE A 83 -20.75 5.33 14.77
C ILE A 83 -22.28 5.39 14.62
N SER A 84 -22.76 5.51 13.39
CA SER A 84 -24.19 5.61 13.07
C SER A 84 -24.95 4.37 13.50
N LYS A 85 -24.40 3.19 13.20
CA LYS A 85 -24.97 1.88 13.54
C LYS A 85 -25.08 1.68 15.05
N GLU A 86 -24.08 2.13 15.81
CA GLU A 86 -24.01 1.92 17.25
C GLU A 86 -24.83 2.95 18.05
N THR A 87 -24.75 4.23 17.66
CA THR A 87 -25.34 5.33 18.44
C THR A 87 -26.71 5.78 17.94
N GLY A 88 -27.07 5.47 16.68
CA GLY A 88 -28.27 5.98 16.02
C GLY A 88 -28.13 7.42 15.50
N LEU A 89 -26.92 7.98 15.47
CA LEU A 89 -26.61 9.30 14.90
C LEU A 89 -26.35 9.16 13.39
N THR A 90 -27.39 9.25 12.53
CA THR A 90 -27.32 8.75 11.14
C THR A 90 -27.32 9.81 10.03
N THR A 91 -27.26 11.11 10.31
CA THR A 91 -27.43 12.15 9.27
C THR A 91 -26.20 13.02 9.03
N ALA A 92 -25.97 13.45 7.78
CA ALA A 92 -24.84 14.31 7.42
C ALA A 92 -24.77 15.64 8.22
N PRO A 93 -25.88 16.35 8.50
CA PRO A 93 -25.86 17.52 9.37
C PRO A 93 -25.41 17.21 10.80
N ILE A 94 -25.67 16.01 11.29
CA ILE A 94 -25.23 15.55 12.61
C ILE A 94 -23.70 15.36 12.63
N TYR A 95 -23.11 14.78 11.59
CA TYR A 95 -21.65 14.58 11.50
C TYR A 95 -20.89 15.91 11.59
N GLY A 96 -21.39 16.94 10.91
CA GLY A 96 -20.81 18.29 11.01
C GLY A 96 -20.85 18.85 12.44
N ARG A 97 -21.95 18.63 13.17
CA ARG A 97 -22.09 19.07 14.57
C ARG A 97 -21.19 18.27 15.53
N LEU A 98 -21.03 16.97 15.30
CA LEU A 98 -20.10 16.13 16.06
C LEU A 98 -18.66 16.59 15.85
N GLY A 99 -18.28 16.86 14.59
CA GLY A 99 -16.98 17.42 14.25
C GLY A 99 -16.70 18.78 14.90
N GLN A 100 -17.65 19.71 14.85
CA GLN A 100 -17.53 21.00 15.52
C GLN A 100 -17.47 20.89 17.05
N ALA A 101 -18.17 19.92 17.64
CA ALA A 101 -18.08 19.65 19.06
C ALA A 101 -16.69 19.12 19.43
N PHE A 102 -16.14 18.21 18.63
CA PHE A 102 -14.78 17.70 18.78
C PHE A 102 -13.73 18.82 18.67
N GLU A 103 -13.79 19.62 17.60
CA GLU A 103 -12.88 20.76 17.39
C GLU A 103 -12.92 21.74 18.58
N ARG A 104 -14.11 22.10 19.07
CA ARG A 104 -14.24 22.98 20.24
C ARG A 104 -13.64 22.35 21.49
N PHE A 105 -13.88 21.06 21.70
CA PHE A 105 -13.36 20.36 22.87
C PHE A 105 -11.82 20.32 22.87
N VAL A 106 -11.17 19.90 21.77
CA VAL A 106 -9.71 19.83 21.72
C VAL A 106 -9.07 21.22 21.89
N ASN A 107 -9.66 22.25 21.28
CA ASN A 107 -9.23 23.64 21.49
C ASN A 107 -9.34 24.08 22.95
N GLN A 108 -10.47 23.81 23.61
CA GLN A 108 -10.70 24.18 25.01
C GLN A 108 -9.76 23.45 25.98
N ARG A 109 -9.33 22.24 25.62
CA ARG A 109 -8.40 21.43 26.40
C ARG A 109 -6.93 21.72 26.10
N GLY A 110 -6.63 22.59 25.14
CA GLY A 110 -5.25 22.87 24.70
C GLY A 110 -4.59 21.68 24.01
N LEU A 111 -5.39 20.74 23.49
CA LEU A 111 -4.91 19.57 22.76
C LEU A 111 -4.58 19.95 21.30
N PRO A 112 -3.71 19.17 20.61
CA PRO A 112 -3.36 19.42 19.22
C PRO A 112 -4.58 19.56 18.29
N THR A 113 -4.60 20.60 17.46
CA THR A 113 -5.69 20.85 16.50
C THR A 113 -5.36 20.41 15.08
N PHE A 114 -4.06 20.18 14.80
CA PHE A 114 -3.52 19.77 13.51
C PHE A 114 -3.92 20.73 12.37
N SER A 115 -3.20 21.84 12.21
CA SER A 115 -3.43 22.83 11.14
C SER A 115 -2.98 22.34 9.77
N GLY A 116 -3.58 22.85 8.69
CA GLY A 116 -3.12 22.60 7.31
C GLY A 116 -3.63 21.32 6.67
N LEU A 117 -4.66 20.69 7.24
CA LEU A 117 -5.24 19.46 6.71
C LEU A 117 -6.07 19.71 5.44
N ASN A 118 -5.69 19.06 4.34
CA ASN A 118 -6.50 18.99 3.13
C ASN A 118 -7.46 17.78 3.19
N GLY A 119 -8.76 17.98 2.91
CA GLY A 119 -9.76 16.91 2.83
C GLY A 119 -10.89 16.98 3.86
N LEU A 120 -11.27 15.83 4.44
CA LEU A 120 -12.41 15.67 5.37
C LEU A 120 -12.19 16.45 6.68
N ARG A 121 -12.55 17.75 6.67
CA ARG A 121 -12.35 18.74 7.74
C ARG A 121 -12.46 18.20 9.18
N TYR A 122 -13.52 17.42 9.46
CA TYR A 122 -13.77 16.93 10.82
C TYR A 122 -13.19 15.55 11.12
N VAL A 123 -13.10 14.68 10.11
CA VAL A 123 -12.65 13.30 10.32
C VAL A 123 -11.13 13.25 10.48
N ALA A 124 -10.39 14.04 9.70
CA ALA A 124 -8.93 14.01 9.74
C ALA A 124 -8.35 14.37 11.12
N PRO A 125 -8.77 15.45 11.80
CA PRO A 125 -8.31 15.73 13.17
C PRO A 125 -8.64 14.61 14.16
N ILE A 126 -9.83 14.01 14.05
CA ILE A 126 -10.24 12.91 14.94
C ILE A 126 -9.33 11.70 14.74
N LEU A 127 -9.03 11.33 13.49
CA LEU A 127 -8.13 10.21 13.20
C LEU A 127 -6.69 10.51 13.67
N LEU A 128 -6.20 11.74 13.52
CA LEU A 128 -4.86 12.12 14.00
C LEU A 128 -4.72 11.99 15.52
N HIS A 129 -5.78 12.31 16.27
CA HIS A 129 -5.84 12.05 17.71
C HIS A 129 -5.81 10.56 18.06
N GLY A 130 -6.13 9.66 17.11
CA GLY A 130 -6.06 8.21 17.28
C GLY A 130 -4.75 7.58 16.78
N GLY A 131 -3.88 8.35 16.13
CA GLY A 131 -2.72 7.85 15.41
C GLY A 131 -3.10 7.09 14.14
N ILE A 132 -2.48 5.93 13.92
CA ILE A 132 -2.79 5.06 12.77
C ILE A 132 -3.93 4.10 13.13
N PRO A 133 -5.07 4.08 12.39
CA PRO A 133 -6.16 3.14 12.62
C PRO A 133 -5.74 1.67 12.45
N ASP A 134 -6.46 0.75 13.09
CA ASP A 134 -6.12 -0.69 13.07
C ASP A 134 -6.11 -1.27 11.65
N TYR A 135 -7.09 -0.87 10.84
CA TYR A 135 -7.16 -1.22 9.41
C TYR A 135 -5.90 -0.84 8.63
N SER A 136 -5.28 0.29 8.98
CA SER A 136 -4.13 0.84 8.26
C SER A 136 -2.77 0.36 8.82
N LEU A 137 -2.73 -0.34 9.96
CA LEU A 137 -1.46 -0.74 10.59
C LEU A 137 -0.65 -1.72 9.74
N GLY A 138 -1.29 -2.69 9.07
CA GLY A 138 -0.61 -3.64 8.20
C GLY A 138 0.10 -2.98 7.01
N ASP A 139 -0.54 -1.97 6.42
CA ASP A 139 0.01 -1.13 5.35
C ASP A 139 1.15 -0.26 5.88
N PHE A 140 1.03 0.32 7.07
CA PHE A 140 2.12 1.06 7.72
C PHE A 140 3.35 0.18 7.93
N PHE A 141 3.18 -1.04 8.45
CA PHE A 141 4.29 -1.97 8.66
C PHE A 141 4.99 -2.34 7.35
N THR A 142 4.21 -2.62 6.30
CA THR A 142 4.71 -3.08 5.00
C THR A 142 5.33 -1.95 4.17
N SER A 143 4.64 -0.82 4.08
CA SER A 143 4.99 0.27 3.16
C SER A 143 6.00 1.25 3.74
N PHE A 144 6.04 1.40 5.06
CA PHE A 144 6.93 2.33 5.76
C PHE A 144 7.93 1.61 6.65
N LEU A 145 7.47 0.97 7.73
CA LEU A 145 8.34 0.52 8.83
C LEU A 145 9.41 -0.48 8.36
N GLN A 146 9.03 -1.47 7.56
CA GLN A 146 9.97 -2.47 7.05
C GLN A 146 11.05 -1.87 6.14
N ARG A 147 10.71 -0.86 5.33
CA ARG A 147 11.67 -0.18 4.45
C ARG A 147 12.63 0.66 5.28
N ALA A 148 12.10 1.41 6.24
CA ALA A 148 12.89 2.23 7.14
C ALA A 148 13.96 1.42 7.89
N LEU A 149 13.62 0.20 8.34
CA LEU A 149 14.58 -0.72 8.96
C LEU A 149 15.65 -1.22 7.97
N ALA A 150 15.27 -1.54 6.73
CA ALA A 150 16.22 -1.97 5.70
C ALA A 150 17.23 -0.87 5.32
N HIS A 151 16.90 0.40 5.56
CA HIS A 151 17.79 1.54 5.38
C HIS A 151 18.59 1.91 6.64
N GLY A 152 18.56 1.07 7.69
CA GLY A 152 19.35 1.26 8.91
C GLY A 152 18.74 2.26 9.93
N GLY A 153 17.48 2.63 9.76
CA GLY A 153 16.81 3.63 10.60
C GLY A 153 16.72 3.20 12.06
N SER A 154 17.51 3.82 12.94
CA SER A 154 17.49 3.54 14.38
C SER A 154 17.63 4.78 15.27
N ALA A 155 17.97 5.95 14.73
CA ALA A 155 18.05 7.21 15.50
C ALA A 155 16.89 8.18 15.22
N GLN A 156 16.62 9.09 16.16
CA GLN A 156 15.60 10.15 16.02
C GLN A 156 15.89 11.12 14.86
N ALA A 157 17.16 11.40 14.59
CA ALA A 157 17.56 12.21 13.44
C ALA A 157 17.20 11.49 12.13
N ASP A 158 17.45 10.18 12.04
CA ASP A 158 17.10 9.36 10.88
C ASP A 158 15.57 9.28 10.69
N ALA A 159 14.80 9.21 11.77
CA ALA A 159 13.35 9.03 11.69
C ALA A 159 12.64 10.18 10.95
N GLN A 160 13.08 11.43 11.13
CA GLN A 160 12.48 12.56 10.40
C GLN A 160 12.82 12.50 8.91
N ASP A 161 14.05 12.14 8.57
CA ASP A 161 14.49 12.00 7.19
C ASP A 161 13.78 10.83 6.50
N LEU A 162 13.60 9.71 7.18
CA LEU A 162 12.85 8.54 6.70
C LEU A 162 11.37 8.88 6.46
N ILE A 163 10.74 9.66 7.34
CA ILE A 163 9.38 10.16 7.14
C ILE A 163 9.32 11.01 5.87
N ASN A 164 10.24 11.96 5.72
CA ASN A 164 10.27 12.88 4.57
C ASN A 164 10.53 12.13 3.26
N GLU A 165 11.56 11.28 3.22
CA GLU A 165 11.90 10.46 2.07
C GLU A 165 10.70 9.61 1.63
N TRP A 166 10.04 8.96 2.59
CA TRP A 166 8.87 8.16 2.30
C TRP A 166 7.71 9.00 1.76
N LEU A 167 7.41 10.15 2.38
CA LEU A 167 6.32 11.04 1.95
C LEU A 167 6.53 11.58 0.52
N TYR A 168 7.77 11.89 0.14
CA TYR A 168 8.07 12.51 -1.16
C TYR A 168 8.39 11.51 -2.27
N ASN A 169 8.98 10.35 -1.97
CA ASN A 169 9.50 9.43 -2.99
C ASN A 169 8.73 8.09 -3.06
N VAL A 170 8.15 7.63 -1.96
CA VAL A 170 7.51 6.30 -1.89
C VAL A 170 5.99 6.39 -1.88
N ALA A 171 5.41 7.26 -1.05
CA ALA A 171 3.98 7.43 -0.93
C ALA A 171 3.27 7.79 -2.26
N PRO A 172 3.87 8.52 -3.22
CA PRO A 172 3.25 8.76 -4.53
C PRO A 172 3.21 7.54 -5.44
N SER A 173 4.12 6.57 -5.25
CA SER A 173 4.29 5.40 -6.13
C SER A 173 3.65 4.12 -5.57
N VAL A 174 3.12 4.16 -4.33
CA VAL A 174 2.49 3.02 -3.66
C VAL A 174 1.08 3.40 -3.21
N SER A 175 0.11 2.52 -3.45
CA SER A 175 -1.24 2.66 -2.89
C SER A 175 -1.20 2.41 -1.39
N VAL A 176 -1.09 3.49 -0.60
CA VAL A 176 -1.08 3.46 0.86
C VAL A 176 -2.33 4.15 1.40
N ASP A 177 -2.90 3.61 2.46
CA ASP A 177 -4.09 4.19 3.07
C ASP A 177 -3.83 5.62 3.59
N LYS A 178 -4.80 6.51 3.34
CA LYS A 178 -4.69 7.96 3.56
C LYS A 178 -4.38 8.37 5.02
N PRO A 179 -4.88 7.67 6.07
CA PRO A 179 -4.54 8.00 7.45
C PRO A 179 -3.05 7.92 7.75
N ILE A 180 -2.32 6.96 7.14
CA ILE A 180 -0.88 6.79 7.36
C ILE A 180 -0.15 8.05 6.87
N ARG A 181 -0.40 8.43 5.61
CA ARG A 181 0.19 9.63 5.01
C ARG A 181 -0.11 10.87 5.85
N ARG A 182 -1.38 11.07 6.22
CA ARG A 182 -1.79 12.24 7.02
C ARG A 182 -1.14 12.27 8.39
N PHE A 183 -1.03 11.12 9.06
CA PHE A 183 -0.39 11.04 10.37
C PHE A 183 1.09 11.39 10.29
N LEU A 184 1.81 10.85 9.31
CA LEU A 184 3.22 11.17 9.11
C LEU A 184 3.45 12.61 8.64
N GLU A 185 2.57 13.16 7.80
CA GLU A 185 2.67 14.52 7.26
C GLU A 185 2.29 15.62 8.27
N HIS A 186 1.28 15.36 9.11
CA HIS A 186 0.69 16.38 9.99
C HIS A 186 0.80 16.08 11.50
N GLY A 187 1.25 14.89 11.90
CA GLY A 187 1.37 14.50 13.30
C GLY A 187 2.53 15.17 14.04
N GLY A 188 3.47 15.81 13.34
CA GLY A 188 4.59 16.54 13.95
C GLY A 188 5.43 15.67 14.90
N ASN A 189 5.77 16.21 16.07
CA ASN A 189 6.58 15.50 17.07
C ASN A 189 5.95 14.18 17.54
N PHE A 190 4.63 14.05 17.49
CA PHE A 190 3.94 12.81 17.85
C PHE A 190 4.23 11.70 16.87
N ALA A 191 4.10 12.00 15.57
CA ALA A 191 4.41 11.04 14.51
C ALA A 191 5.89 10.65 14.55
N LEU A 192 6.78 11.63 14.77
CA LEU A 192 8.21 11.37 14.91
C LEU A 192 8.50 10.44 16.09
N SER A 193 8.01 10.76 17.30
CA SER A 193 8.23 9.92 18.48
C SER A 193 7.62 8.52 18.33
N PHE A 194 6.44 8.42 17.71
CA PHE A 194 5.79 7.16 17.40
C PHE A 194 6.64 6.30 16.46
N VAL A 195 7.16 6.88 15.37
CA VAL A 195 8.02 6.19 14.40
C VAL A 195 9.31 5.70 15.06
N VAL A 196 9.98 6.52 15.87
CA VAL A 196 11.18 6.12 16.61
C VAL A 196 10.92 4.88 17.46
N ARG A 197 9.87 4.92 18.30
CA ARG A 197 9.49 3.77 19.15
C ARG A 197 9.16 2.52 18.31
N CYS A 198 8.52 2.69 17.16
CA CYS A 198 8.21 1.57 16.25
C CYS A 198 9.47 0.96 15.61
N LEU A 199 10.46 1.79 15.25
CA LEU A 199 11.75 1.33 14.73
C LEU A 199 12.53 0.58 15.80
N GLU A 200 12.63 1.13 17.01
CA GLU A 200 13.27 0.49 18.16
C GLU A 200 12.61 -0.86 18.48
N MET A 201 11.27 -0.88 18.55
CA MET A 201 10.49 -2.10 18.75
C MET A 201 10.80 -3.15 17.68
N ALA A 202 10.79 -2.76 16.41
CA ALA A 202 10.97 -3.69 15.31
C ALA A 202 12.43 -4.20 15.22
N ALA A 203 13.42 -3.33 15.46
CA ALA A 203 14.82 -3.71 15.53
C ALA A 203 15.08 -4.70 16.68
N ASN A 204 14.56 -4.41 17.87
CA ASN A 204 14.67 -5.30 19.03
C ASN A 204 14.00 -6.66 18.75
N TYR A 205 12.83 -6.66 18.10
CA TYR A 205 12.16 -7.90 17.68
C TYR A 205 12.98 -8.74 16.69
N GLU A 206 13.69 -8.11 15.74
CA GLU A 206 14.57 -8.84 14.80
C GLU A 206 15.80 -9.43 15.52
N GLU A 207 16.35 -8.73 16.51
CA GLU A 207 17.54 -9.17 17.24
C GLU A 207 17.23 -10.25 18.29
N HIS A 208 16.16 -10.07 19.07
CA HIS A 208 15.88 -10.90 20.24
C HIS A 208 14.62 -11.77 20.13
N GLY A 209 13.83 -11.62 19.06
CA GLY A 209 12.65 -12.45 18.79
C GLY A 209 11.46 -12.25 19.73
N HIS A 210 11.47 -11.21 20.56
CA HIS A 210 10.37 -10.90 21.49
C HIS A 210 10.04 -9.40 21.48
N LEU A 211 8.77 -9.06 21.71
CA LEU A 211 8.33 -7.67 21.83
C LEU A 211 8.40 -7.23 23.29
N ALA A 212 8.89 -6.02 23.53
CA ALA A 212 8.78 -5.35 24.82
C ALA A 212 7.31 -5.08 25.16
N THR A 213 7.02 -4.92 26.45
CA THR A 213 5.68 -4.58 26.93
C THR A 213 5.28 -3.16 26.51
N SER A 214 3.99 -2.83 26.67
CA SER A 214 3.48 -1.49 26.35
C SER A 214 4.13 -0.42 27.24
N GLU A 215 4.39 -0.77 28.50
CA GLU A 215 5.04 0.07 29.50
C GLU A 215 6.51 0.33 29.16
N GLU A 216 7.22 -0.67 28.65
CA GLU A 216 8.64 -0.57 28.29
C GLU A 216 8.85 0.17 26.96
N SER A 217 7.99 -0.07 25.97
CA SER A 217 8.11 0.51 24.63
C SER A 217 7.43 1.88 24.49
N GLY A 218 6.51 2.21 25.40
CA GLY A 218 5.63 3.37 25.24
C GLY A 218 4.73 3.29 24.01
N LEU A 219 4.51 2.08 23.46
CA LEU A 219 3.62 1.80 22.34
C LEU A 219 2.34 1.14 22.84
N SER A 220 1.22 1.44 22.19
CA SER A 220 -0.08 0.88 22.59
C SER A 220 -0.13 -0.66 22.45
N PRO A 221 -0.84 -1.39 23.33
CA PRO A 221 -0.97 -2.85 23.23
C PRO A 221 -1.56 -3.31 21.89
N ARG A 222 -2.46 -2.52 21.28
CA ARG A 222 -3.04 -2.81 19.96
C ARG A 222 -1.97 -2.88 18.88
N LEU A 223 -1.01 -1.94 18.89
CA LEU A 223 0.06 -1.88 17.89
C LEU A 223 0.99 -3.08 18.03
N LEU A 224 1.35 -3.43 19.27
CA LEU A 224 2.18 -4.60 19.56
C LEU A 224 1.50 -5.89 19.07
N ALA A 225 0.21 -6.07 19.39
CA ALA A 225 -0.58 -7.21 18.95
C ALA A 225 -0.71 -7.26 17.42
N SER A 226 -1.00 -6.14 16.76
CA SER A 226 -1.08 -6.05 15.30
C SER A 226 0.27 -6.34 14.63
N TYR A 227 1.38 -5.84 15.18
CA TYR A 227 2.72 -6.13 14.66
C TYR A 227 3.06 -7.61 14.81
N GLN A 228 2.79 -8.21 15.96
CA GLN A 228 2.99 -9.65 16.19
C GLN A 228 2.16 -10.50 15.23
N ALA A 229 0.88 -10.17 15.04
CA ALA A 229 -0.01 -10.85 14.10
C ALA A 229 0.50 -10.71 12.65
N TRP A 230 0.86 -9.49 12.24
CA TRP A 230 1.44 -9.21 10.92
C TRP A 230 2.75 -9.99 10.68
N ARG A 231 3.64 -10.07 11.68
CA ARG A 231 4.87 -10.87 11.61
C ARG A 231 4.56 -12.36 11.51
N ALA A 232 3.63 -12.87 12.32
CA ALA A 232 3.23 -14.27 12.30
C ALA A 232 2.60 -14.65 10.95
N GLU A 233 1.75 -13.80 10.38
CA GLU A 233 1.20 -13.98 9.03
C GLU A 233 2.30 -14.01 7.97
N ARG A 234 3.26 -13.07 8.02
CA ARG A 234 4.40 -13.05 7.09
C ARG A 234 5.31 -14.27 7.26
N GLN A 235 5.53 -14.74 8.48
CA GLN A 235 6.29 -15.97 8.75
C GLN A 235 5.53 -17.20 8.27
N GLN A 236 4.21 -17.27 8.48
CA GLN A 236 3.36 -18.33 7.95
C GLN A 236 3.28 -18.27 6.42
N GLU A 237 3.19 -17.09 5.81
CA GLU A 237 3.31 -16.95 4.36
C GLU A 237 4.69 -17.41 3.88
N ARG A 238 5.77 -17.03 4.57
CA ARG A 238 7.13 -17.50 4.29
C ARG A 238 7.30 -19.01 4.50
N ALA A 239 6.54 -19.64 5.39
CA ALA A 239 6.58 -21.08 5.68
C ALA A 239 5.63 -21.90 4.77
N ARG A 240 4.47 -21.34 4.41
CA ARG A 240 3.50 -21.89 3.43
C ARG A 240 4.04 -21.77 2.01
N ARG A 241 4.81 -20.71 1.74
CA ARG A 241 5.74 -20.66 0.60
C ARG A 241 6.86 -21.65 0.93
N GLN A 242 6.85 -22.83 0.30
CA GLN A 242 8.03 -23.70 0.31
C GLN A 242 9.27 -22.85 -0.02
N PRO A 243 10.48 -23.16 0.50
CA PRO A 243 11.72 -22.50 0.10
C PRO A 243 12.08 -22.94 -1.34
N GLY A 244 11.23 -22.58 -2.31
CA GLY A 244 11.58 -22.53 -3.70
C GLY A 244 12.23 -21.18 -3.96
N LEU A 245 13.40 -21.20 -4.59
CA LEU A 245 14.06 -20.04 -5.16
C LEU A 245 13.04 -19.18 -5.93
N ARG A 246 12.63 -18.03 -5.36
CA ARG A 246 11.61 -17.16 -5.96
C ARG A 246 12.27 -16.28 -7.01
N LEU A 247 12.41 -16.83 -8.21
CA LEU A 247 12.90 -16.10 -9.36
C LEU A 247 11.79 -15.23 -9.97
N ALA A 248 12.07 -13.95 -10.18
CA ALA A 248 11.21 -13.04 -10.91
C ALA A 248 11.15 -13.45 -12.39
N ARG A 249 9.96 -13.40 -12.99
CA ARG A 249 9.76 -13.85 -14.37
C ARG A 249 10.16 -12.75 -15.37
N PRO A 250 10.81 -13.10 -16.49
CA PRO A 250 10.94 -12.20 -17.62
C PRO A 250 9.57 -11.74 -18.13
N VAL A 251 9.47 -10.49 -18.54
CA VAL A 251 8.27 -9.89 -19.12
C VAL A 251 8.62 -9.19 -20.42
N ILE A 252 7.64 -9.06 -21.32
CA ILE A 252 7.82 -8.26 -22.53
C ILE A 252 7.34 -6.86 -22.20
N LEU A 253 8.18 -5.86 -22.45
CA LEU A 253 7.83 -4.45 -22.38
C LEU A 253 7.72 -3.90 -23.80
N LEU A 254 6.96 -2.83 -23.95
CA LEU A 254 6.95 -2.01 -25.15
C LEU A 254 7.62 -0.67 -24.84
N ASP A 255 8.62 -0.32 -25.64
CA ASP A 255 9.05 1.07 -25.80
C ASP A 255 8.36 1.65 -27.05
N PRO A 256 7.32 2.48 -26.91
CA PRO A 256 6.57 3.00 -28.05
C PRO A 256 7.39 3.93 -28.94
N TRP A 257 8.44 4.58 -28.42
CA TRP A 257 9.23 5.59 -29.13
C TRP A 257 10.64 5.11 -29.47
N GLY A 258 11.02 3.90 -29.05
CA GLY A 258 12.29 3.24 -29.35
C GLY A 258 12.16 2.08 -30.34
N ASP A 259 12.90 1.01 -30.12
CA ASP A 259 13.03 -0.13 -31.06
C ASP A 259 11.83 -1.11 -31.04
N GLY A 260 10.78 -0.82 -30.26
CA GLY A 260 9.56 -1.62 -30.16
C GLY A 260 9.58 -2.58 -28.96
N PRO A 261 9.01 -3.79 -29.08
CA PRO A 261 8.97 -4.76 -27.99
C PRO A 261 10.36 -5.21 -27.56
N LEU A 262 10.58 -5.24 -26.24
CA LEU A 262 11.81 -5.71 -25.61
C LEU A 262 11.50 -6.72 -24.51
N LEU A 263 12.44 -7.64 -24.27
CA LEU A 263 12.36 -8.59 -23.17
C LEU A 263 13.10 -8.01 -21.96
N ASP A 264 12.37 -7.74 -20.88
CA ASP A 264 12.93 -7.38 -19.59
C ASP A 264 13.27 -8.64 -18.80
N LEU A 265 14.56 -8.79 -18.50
CA LEU A 265 15.10 -9.82 -17.63
C LEU A 265 15.25 -9.20 -16.24
N PRO A 266 14.32 -9.44 -15.31
CA PRO A 266 14.28 -8.70 -14.07
C PRO A 266 15.44 -9.09 -13.16
N ALA A 267 15.71 -8.20 -12.21
CA ALA A 267 16.64 -8.46 -11.12
C ALA A 267 16.27 -9.76 -10.39
N GLN A 268 17.28 -10.53 -10.00
CA GLN A 268 17.09 -11.77 -9.24
C GLN A 268 17.89 -11.72 -7.95
N SER A 269 17.33 -12.31 -6.90
CA SER A 269 18.05 -12.55 -5.65
C SER A 269 18.25 -14.05 -5.48
N LEU A 270 19.52 -14.48 -5.39
CA LEU A 270 19.89 -15.87 -5.16
C LEU A 270 20.53 -16.03 -3.78
N PRO A 271 20.29 -17.15 -3.07
CA PRO A 271 20.95 -17.43 -1.80
C PRO A 271 22.48 -17.49 -1.91
N HIS A 272 23.16 -17.20 -0.80
CA HIS A 272 24.61 -17.29 -0.66
C HIS A 272 25.18 -18.70 -0.95
N THR A 273 24.35 -19.73 -0.87
CA THR A 273 24.76 -21.13 -1.12
C THR A 273 24.89 -21.48 -2.62
N MET A 274 24.51 -20.58 -3.54
CA MET A 274 24.61 -20.82 -4.98
C MET A 274 25.92 -20.27 -5.54
N HIS A 275 26.55 -21.07 -6.41
CA HIS A 275 27.70 -20.66 -7.21
C HIS A 275 27.19 -20.01 -8.50
N ILE A 276 27.51 -18.73 -8.71
CA ILE A 276 27.07 -17.95 -9.87
C ILE A 276 28.11 -17.90 -10.99
N ASP A 277 29.27 -18.53 -10.80
CA ASP A 277 30.32 -18.58 -11.80
C ASP A 277 29.73 -19.15 -13.11
N ASP A 278 29.97 -18.44 -14.23
CA ASP A 278 29.39 -18.72 -15.55
C ASP A 278 27.85 -18.64 -15.66
N GLY A 279 27.21 -17.89 -14.77
CA GLY A 279 25.78 -17.61 -14.83
C GLY A 279 25.37 -16.84 -16.09
N ARG A 280 24.29 -17.28 -16.74
CA ARG A 280 23.76 -16.66 -17.97
C ARG A 280 22.24 -16.74 -18.09
N TRP A 281 21.67 -15.74 -18.74
CA TRP A 281 20.37 -15.85 -19.38
C TRP A 281 20.55 -16.48 -20.76
N ILE A 282 19.83 -17.56 -21.04
CA ILE A 282 19.79 -18.20 -22.36
C ILE A 282 18.40 -17.99 -22.95
N ILE A 283 18.34 -17.44 -24.15
CA ILE A 283 17.09 -17.13 -24.85
C ILE A 283 17.05 -17.95 -26.13
N HIS A 284 16.04 -18.80 -26.29
CA HIS A 284 15.79 -19.54 -27.53
C HIS A 284 14.50 -19.04 -28.18
N LYS A 285 14.53 -18.87 -29.50
CA LYS A 285 13.32 -18.74 -30.32
C LYS A 285 12.80 -20.14 -30.64
N LEU A 286 11.51 -20.36 -30.44
CA LEU A 286 10.85 -21.62 -30.72
C LEU A 286 10.21 -21.54 -32.11
N ARG A 287 10.63 -22.40 -33.05
CA ARG A 287 10.00 -22.53 -34.38
C ARG A 287 9.76 -24.00 -34.70
N SER A 288 8.50 -24.38 -34.94
CA SER A 288 8.15 -25.71 -35.48
C SER A 288 8.83 -26.90 -34.77
N GLY A 289 8.93 -26.83 -33.44
CA GLY A 289 9.56 -27.88 -32.60
C GLY A 289 11.09 -27.79 -32.48
N VAL A 290 11.75 -26.89 -33.20
CA VAL A 290 13.20 -26.63 -33.09
C VAL A 290 13.43 -25.40 -32.21
N GLN A 291 14.37 -25.53 -31.26
CA GLN A 291 14.87 -24.41 -30.47
C GLN A 291 16.11 -23.84 -31.17
N GLN A 292 16.08 -22.55 -31.50
CA GLN A 292 17.23 -21.83 -32.03
C GLN A 292 17.71 -20.83 -30.97
N GLU A 293 18.98 -20.91 -30.58
CA GLU A 293 19.57 -19.93 -29.67
C GLU A 293 19.54 -18.54 -30.31
N ALA A 294 18.88 -17.60 -29.62
CA ALA A 294 18.75 -16.22 -30.04
C ALA A 294 19.75 -15.31 -29.31
N ALA A 295 20.03 -15.60 -28.03
CA ALA A 295 21.03 -14.90 -27.25
C ALA A 295 21.47 -15.71 -26.02
N ALA A 296 22.73 -15.50 -25.61
CA ALA A 296 23.26 -15.90 -24.31
C ALA A 296 23.89 -14.66 -23.64
N LEU A 297 23.30 -14.21 -22.52
CA LEU A 297 23.67 -12.97 -21.85
C LEU A 297 24.25 -13.30 -20.47
N ALA A 298 25.53 -12.97 -20.25
CA ALA A 298 26.17 -13.14 -18.95
C ALA A 298 25.44 -12.33 -17.85
N LEU A 299 25.36 -12.91 -16.65
CA LEU A 299 24.77 -12.23 -15.50
C LEU A 299 25.72 -11.16 -14.97
N SER A 300 25.20 -9.95 -14.80
CA SER A 300 25.86 -8.95 -13.98
C SER A 300 25.38 -9.16 -12.55
N SER A 301 26.28 -9.60 -11.67
CA SER A 301 25.94 -9.89 -10.28
C SER A 301 26.80 -9.10 -9.32
N ARG A 302 26.22 -8.81 -8.15
CA ARG A 302 26.91 -8.23 -7.00
C ARG A 302 26.55 -9.00 -5.74
N TRP A 303 27.44 -8.93 -4.76
CA TRP A 303 27.19 -9.49 -3.45
C TRP A 303 26.37 -8.51 -2.60
N GLY A 304 25.28 -8.98 -1.98
CA GLY A 304 24.41 -8.21 -1.09
C GLY A 304 24.12 -8.94 0.22
N GLU A 305 23.36 -8.32 1.12
CA GLU A 305 23.09 -8.87 2.47
C GLU A 305 22.34 -10.21 2.46
N ALA A 306 21.46 -10.43 1.46
CA ALA A 306 20.66 -11.64 1.33
C ALA A 306 21.27 -12.72 0.40
N GLY A 307 22.44 -12.46 -0.19
CA GLY A 307 23.11 -13.33 -1.17
C GLY A 307 23.49 -12.60 -2.45
N TRP A 308 23.40 -13.29 -3.59
CA TRP A 308 23.71 -12.70 -4.90
C TRP A 308 22.55 -11.88 -5.42
N GLU A 309 22.84 -10.66 -5.85
CA GLU A 309 21.90 -9.81 -6.58
C GLU A 309 22.32 -9.74 -8.05
N ILE A 310 21.46 -10.24 -8.92
CA ILE A 310 21.60 -10.15 -10.37
C ILE A 310 20.90 -8.86 -10.82
N ALA A 311 21.63 -8.00 -11.52
CA ALA A 311 21.08 -6.77 -12.07
C ALA A 311 20.07 -7.05 -13.20
N PRO A 312 19.04 -6.21 -13.35
CA PRO A 312 18.10 -6.35 -14.46
C PRO A 312 18.82 -6.07 -15.79
N ARG A 313 18.31 -6.67 -16.86
CA ARG A 313 18.85 -6.50 -18.22
C ARG A 313 17.73 -6.50 -19.24
N GLN A 314 17.81 -5.60 -20.21
CA GLN A 314 16.88 -5.57 -21.33
C GLN A 314 17.54 -6.19 -22.56
N TRP A 315 16.73 -6.88 -23.36
CA TRP A 315 17.14 -7.44 -24.64
C TRP A 315 16.08 -7.14 -25.69
N GLU A 316 16.46 -6.42 -26.74
CA GLU A 316 15.59 -6.09 -27.87
C GLU A 316 15.06 -7.37 -28.51
N LEU A 317 13.74 -7.46 -28.67
CA LEU A 317 13.13 -8.66 -29.22
C LEU A 317 13.29 -8.64 -30.74
N PRO A 318 14.01 -9.59 -31.37
CA PRO A 318 14.40 -9.45 -32.76
C PRO A 318 13.28 -9.76 -33.75
N SER A 319 12.18 -10.39 -33.33
CA SER A 319 11.01 -10.63 -34.19
C SER A 319 9.85 -11.20 -33.37
N PRO A 320 8.60 -11.07 -33.83
CA PRO A 320 7.46 -11.76 -33.22
C PRO A 320 7.69 -13.28 -33.17
N GLY A 321 7.29 -13.92 -32.08
CA GLY A 321 7.46 -15.35 -31.88
C GLY A 321 7.20 -15.84 -30.47
N SER A 322 7.23 -17.17 -30.32
CA SER A 322 7.40 -17.85 -29.04
C SER A 322 8.87 -17.91 -28.63
N TYR A 323 9.17 -17.58 -27.38
CA TYR A 323 10.51 -17.64 -26.83
C TYR A 323 10.53 -18.44 -25.52
N SER A 324 11.62 -19.19 -25.30
CA SER A 324 11.96 -19.72 -23.98
C SER A 324 13.15 -18.96 -23.42
N VAL A 325 13.04 -18.53 -22.17
CA VAL A 325 14.05 -17.76 -21.45
C VAL A 325 14.48 -18.58 -20.25
N ALA A 326 15.74 -18.96 -20.16
CA ALA A 326 16.27 -19.79 -19.09
C ALA A 326 17.31 -19.02 -18.29
N LEU A 327 17.23 -19.08 -16.96
CA LEU A 327 18.31 -18.68 -16.07
C LEU A 327 19.16 -19.91 -15.74
N VAL A 328 20.44 -19.86 -16.09
CA VAL A 328 21.37 -20.99 -15.98
C VAL A 328 22.56 -20.58 -15.13
N LEU A 329 22.98 -21.44 -14.21
CA LEU A 329 24.22 -21.32 -13.44
C LEU A 329 25.12 -22.52 -13.77
N GLY A 330 26.25 -22.30 -14.43
CA GLY A 330 27.11 -23.37 -14.95
C GLY A 330 26.34 -24.31 -15.89
N GLU A 331 26.20 -25.58 -15.49
CA GLU A 331 25.44 -26.61 -16.21
C GLU A 331 23.98 -26.75 -15.75
N SER A 332 23.59 -26.08 -14.66
CA SER A 332 22.26 -26.22 -14.05
C SER A 332 21.28 -25.15 -14.53
N VAL A 333 20.15 -25.58 -15.10
CA VAL A 333 19.02 -24.69 -15.42
C VAL A 333 18.20 -24.46 -14.14
N LEU A 334 18.20 -23.23 -13.63
CA LEU A 334 17.42 -22.89 -12.43
C LEU A 334 15.92 -22.81 -12.73
N ARG A 335 15.57 -22.15 -13.84
CA ARG A 335 14.19 -22.02 -14.30
C ARG A 335 14.14 -21.62 -15.77
N THR A 336 13.12 -22.11 -16.47
CA THR A 336 12.76 -21.68 -17.82
C THR A 336 11.36 -21.07 -17.80
N TRP A 337 11.24 -19.90 -18.42
CA TRP A 337 9.97 -19.22 -18.68
C TRP A 337 9.67 -19.26 -20.17
N TYR A 338 8.39 -19.20 -20.50
CA TYR A 338 7.92 -19.13 -21.88
C TYR A 338 7.15 -17.82 -22.06
N VAL A 339 7.55 -17.05 -23.06
CA VAL A 339 6.93 -15.76 -23.40
C VAL A 339 6.47 -15.78 -24.85
N GLN A 340 5.37 -15.09 -25.11
CA GLN A 340 4.71 -15.05 -26.43
C GLN A 340 4.62 -13.61 -26.89
N SER A 341 5.09 -13.37 -28.10
CA SER A 341 5.13 -12.04 -28.73
C SER A 341 4.53 -12.03 -30.13
N GLU A 342 3.80 -13.09 -30.49
CA GLU A 342 3.05 -13.13 -31.74
C GLU A 342 1.73 -12.37 -31.55
N PRO A 343 1.49 -11.27 -32.28
CA PRO A 343 0.22 -10.59 -32.24
C PRO A 343 -0.86 -11.43 -32.93
N ALA A 344 -1.89 -11.81 -32.16
CA ALA A 344 -3.08 -12.46 -32.69
C ALA A 344 -4.33 -12.07 -31.88
N PRO A 345 -5.20 -11.15 -32.36
CA PRO A 345 -5.00 -10.18 -33.45
C PRO A 345 -4.20 -8.94 -33.04
N VAL A 346 -3.96 -8.71 -31.75
CA VAL A 346 -3.26 -7.55 -31.20
C VAL A 346 -2.51 -7.95 -29.93
N LEU A 347 -1.35 -7.35 -29.67
CA LEU A 347 -0.74 -7.40 -28.33
C LEU A 347 -1.11 -6.11 -27.59
N ALA A 348 -1.62 -6.26 -26.37
CA ALA A 348 -1.97 -5.13 -25.53
C ALA A 348 -0.93 -4.94 -24.43
N PHE A 349 -0.43 -3.73 -24.29
CA PHE A 349 0.52 -3.34 -23.26
C PHE A 349 -0.13 -2.29 -22.37
N ASP A 350 0.21 -2.32 -21.08
CA ASP A 350 -0.17 -1.28 -20.15
C ASP A 350 0.41 0.07 -20.60
N ALA A 351 -0.40 1.14 -20.58
CA ALA A 351 0.06 2.45 -21.06
C ALA A 351 1.06 3.15 -20.11
N GLU A 352 1.07 2.79 -18.83
CA GLU A 352 1.95 3.39 -17.82
C GLU A 352 3.22 2.57 -17.64
N SER A 353 3.10 1.24 -17.48
CA SER A 353 4.25 0.37 -17.25
C SER A 353 4.91 -0.15 -18.52
N GLY A 354 4.20 -0.11 -19.65
CA GLY A 354 4.64 -0.73 -20.91
C GLY A 354 4.62 -2.26 -20.90
N GLU A 355 4.17 -2.92 -19.82
CA GLU A 355 4.18 -4.38 -19.70
C GLU A 355 3.12 -5.03 -20.59
N LEU A 356 3.51 -6.11 -21.29
CA LEU A 356 2.61 -6.94 -22.07
C LEU A 356 1.56 -7.60 -21.19
N LEU A 357 0.30 -7.33 -21.49
CA LEU A 357 -0.82 -7.98 -20.84
C LEU A 357 -0.98 -9.42 -21.35
N PRO A 358 -1.43 -10.35 -20.49
CA PRO A 358 -1.76 -11.69 -20.93
C PRO A 358 -2.80 -11.66 -22.05
N SER A 359 -2.56 -12.42 -23.12
CA SER A 359 -3.55 -12.60 -24.19
C SER A 359 -4.84 -13.17 -23.60
N ARG A 360 -5.93 -12.39 -23.71
CA ARG A 360 -7.28 -12.70 -23.22
C ARG A 360 -8.28 -12.28 -24.28
N GLU A 361 -9.46 -12.89 -24.26
CA GLU A 361 -10.57 -12.50 -25.13
C GLU A 361 -11.09 -11.08 -24.84
N THR A 362 -10.74 -10.49 -23.69
CA THR A 362 -11.16 -9.15 -23.27
C THR A 362 -9.97 -8.28 -22.89
N LEU A 363 -10.03 -7.00 -23.28
CA LEU A 363 -9.05 -5.99 -22.90
C LEU A 363 -9.56 -5.17 -21.71
N PRO A 364 -8.68 -4.76 -20.77
CA PRO A 364 -9.06 -3.87 -19.68
C PRO A 364 -9.59 -2.52 -20.19
N ALA A 365 -10.67 -2.02 -19.57
CA ALA A 365 -11.25 -0.71 -19.86
C ALA A 365 -10.42 0.43 -19.24
N ARG A 366 -9.24 0.69 -19.83
CA ARG A 366 -8.29 1.73 -19.44
C ARG A 366 -7.40 2.09 -20.63
N ARG A 367 -6.42 2.97 -20.40
CA ARG A 367 -5.43 3.34 -21.42
C ARG A 367 -4.48 2.16 -21.70
N LEU A 368 -4.34 1.77 -22.96
CA LEU A 368 -3.47 0.68 -23.42
C LEU A 368 -2.70 1.08 -24.68
N TRP A 369 -1.52 0.48 -24.86
CA TRP A 369 -0.83 0.43 -26.14
C TRP A 369 -1.19 -0.86 -26.88
N LEU A 370 -1.66 -0.74 -28.11
CA LEU A 370 -2.11 -1.86 -28.92
C LEU A 370 -1.17 -2.03 -30.13
N LEU A 371 -0.36 -3.09 -30.12
CA LEU A 371 0.54 -3.43 -31.20
C LEU A 371 -0.15 -4.40 -32.17
N CYS A 372 -0.29 -3.98 -33.43
CA CYS A 372 -0.94 -4.76 -34.48
C CYS A 372 -0.17 -4.66 -35.80
N GLU A 373 -0.50 -5.53 -36.76
CA GLU A 373 0.07 -5.42 -38.10
C GLU A 373 -0.41 -4.13 -38.78
N ARG A 374 0.46 -3.46 -39.55
CA ARG A 374 0.10 -2.22 -40.26
C ARG A 374 -1.09 -2.35 -41.21
N LYS A 375 -1.40 -3.56 -41.68
CA LYS A 375 -2.54 -3.81 -42.58
C LYS A 375 -3.87 -3.97 -41.82
N GLN A 376 -3.81 -4.22 -40.52
CA GLN A 376 -4.99 -4.36 -39.68
C GLN A 376 -5.52 -2.98 -39.28
N SER A 377 -6.77 -2.92 -38.86
CA SER A 377 -7.40 -1.70 -38.32
C SER A 377 -8.10 -2.06 -37.02
N ILE A 378 -7.80 -1.31 -35.96
CA ILE A 378 -8.39 -1.51 -34.64
C ILE A 378 -9.69 -0.71 -34.58
N GLN A 379 -10.79 -1.35 -34.18
CA GLN A 379 -12.08 -0.69 -34.02
C GLN A 379 -12.58 -0.86 -32.60
N ALA A 380 -12.46 0.20 -31.79
CA ALA A 380 -13.00 0.23 -30.43
C ALA A 380 -14.16 1.23 -30.31
N PRO A 381 -15.44 0.83 -30.54
CA PRO A 381 -16.59 1.70 -30.30
C PRO A 381 -16.61 2.20 -28.86
N GLY A 382 -16.65 3.53 -28.68
CA GLY A 382 -16.57 4.19 -27.37
C GLY A 382 -15.13 4.42 -26.87
N GLY A 383 -14.14 3.78 -27.48
CA GLY A 383 -12.72 4.03 -27.23
C GLY A 383 -12.21 5.25 -28.01
N GLN A 384 -11.20 5.91 -27.46
CA GLN A 384 -10.53 7.05 -28.10
C GLN A 384 -9.09 6.72 -28.43
N ARG A 385 -8.74 6.73 -29.73
CA ARG A 385 -7.36 6.63 -30.16
C ARG A 385 -6.65 7.96 -29.93
N GLN A 386 -5.58 7.93 -29.16
CA GLN A 386 -4.85 9.11 -28.73
C GLN A 386 -3.57 9.33 -29.54
N GLU A 387 -2.84 8.25 -29.84
CA GLU A 387 -1.52 8.32 -30.47
C GLU A 387 -1.30 7.11 -31.38
N VAL A 388 -0.48 7.29 -32.42
CA VAL A 388 -0.03 6.21 -33.30
C VAL A 388 1.47 6.37 -33.51
N VAL A 389 2.22 5.30 -33.23
CA VAL A 389 3.65 5.24 -33.54
C VAL A 389 3.89 4.13 -34.56
N GLU A 390 4.52 4.53 -35.67
CA GLU A 390 4.75 3.65 -36.83
C GLU A 390 6.24 3.43 -37.10
N GLN A 391 7.14 4.10 -36.37
CA GLN A 391 8.58 4.00 -36.59
C GLN A 391 9.18 2.98 -35.62
N PHE A 392 9.34 1.75 -36.10
CA PHE A 392 10.11 0.71 -35.41
C PHE A 392 11.32 0.29 -36.25
N ALA A 393 12.32 -0.29 -35.59
CA ALA A 393 13.47 -0.93 -36.25
C ALA A 393 13.03 -1.99 -37.27
N GLU A 394 13.89 -2.32 -38.24
CA GLU A 394 13.56 -3.11 -39.45
C GLU A 394 12.75 -4.39 -39.15
N ASN A 395 13.06 -5.10 -38.07
CA ASN A 395 12.40 -6.35 -37.70
C ASN A 395 10.94 -6.21 -37.23
N TRP A 396 10.52 -5.02 -36.80
CA TRP A 396 9.15 -4.69 -36.39
C TRP A 396 8.47 -3.72 -37.36
N ALA A 397 9.09 -3.40 -38.50
CA ALA A 397 8.59 -2.42 -39.46
C ALA A 397 7.24 -2.79 -40.10
N CYS A 398 6.80 -4.05 -40.01
CA CYS A 398 5.47 -4.48 -40.45
C CYS A 398 4.36 -4.18 -39.43
N PHE A 399 4.71 -3.71 -38.24
CA PHE A 399 3.80 -3.41 -37.13
C PHE A 399 3.66 -1.90 -36.92
N ARG A 400 2.59 -1.54 -36.21
CA ARG A 400 2.40 -0.22 -35.62
C ARG A 400 1.82 -0.38 -34.23
N VAL A 401 2.04 0.61 -33.37
CA VAL A 401 1.39 0.68 -32.07
C VAL A 401 0.42 1.86 -32.03
N GLU A 402 -0.76 1.64 -31.49
CA GLU A 402 -1.77 2.67 -31.26
C GLU A 402 -2.02 2.81 -29.76
N CYS A 403 -1.98 4.03 -29.21
CA CYS A 403 -2.45 4.30 -27.86
C CYS A 403 -3.96 4.52 -27.88
N TRP A 404 -4.68 3.74 -27.09
CA TRP A 404 -6.13 3.84 -26.96
C TRP A 404 -6.53 4.05 -25.51
N ASP A 405 -7.44 4.99 -25.26
CA ASP A 405 -8.22 5.02 -24.04
C ASP A 405 -9.49 4.18 -24.24
N LEU A 406 -9.54 3.02 -23.58
CA LEU A 406 -10.64 2.08 -23.66
C LEU A 406 -11.61 2.18 -22.47
N SER A 407 -11.51 3.23 -21.64
CA SER A 407 -12.34 3.37 -20.42
C SER A 407 -13.84 3.41 -20.70
N ALA A 408 -14.23 3.86 -21.90
CA ALA A 408 -15.61 3.89 -22.37
C ALA A 408 -15.87 2.93 -23.55
N ALA A 409 -14.94 2.03 -23.86
CA ALA A 409 -15.07 1.10 -24.97
C ALA A 409 -15.93 -0.12 -24.60
N GLU A 410 -16.87 -0.48 -25.47
CA GLU A 410 -17.75 -1.65 -25.26
C GLU A 410 -17.20 -2.94 -25.87
N ARG A 411 -16.36 -2.81 -26.91
CA ARG A 411 -15.67 -3.90 -27.63
C ARG A 411 -14.46 -3.34 -28.38
N VAL A 412 -13.47 -4.18 -28.68
CA VAL A 412 -12.24 -3.84 -29.44
C VAL A 412 -11.99 -4.86 -30.53
#